data_AF-A0A2D4JU36-F1
#
_entry.id   AF-A0A2D4JU36-F1
#
_cell.length_a   1.000
_cell.length_b   1.000
_cell.length_c   1.000
_cell.angle_alpha   90.00
_cell.angle_beta   90.00
_cell.angle_gamma   90.00
#
_symmetry.space_group_name_H-M   'P 1'
#
loop_
_entity.id
_entity.type
_entity.pdbx_description
1 polymer ?
#
loop_
_entity_poly.entity_id
_entity_poly.type
_entity_poly.pdbx_seq_one_letter_code
_entity_poly.pdbx_strand_id
1 'polypeptide(L)'
;GGVGGTVLQWFSSYLSGRSQLVLVGGQRSISQPLICGVQQGSVISPILFNICMKPLGEITRQHRVRFHQYTDNTQLYIFTPGSLAEAVDVMGHCLEAVRVWMGRNRLRLNPSKTEWLWFPASR
;
A
#
# COMPACT_ATOMS: atom_id res chain seq x y z
N GLY A 1 -14.81 -28.67 1.49
CA GLY A 1 -15.56 -27.43 1.76
C GLY A 1 -14.71 -26.56 2.65
N GLY A 2 -14.24 -25.42 2.15
CA GLY A 2 -13.23 -24.60 2.83
C GLY A 2 -13.83 -23.34 3.44
N VAL A 3 -13.30 -22.95 4.60
CA VAL A 3 -13.53 -21.66 5.29
C VAL A 3 -13.36 -20.45 4.34
N GLY A 4 -12.64 -20.60 3.23
CA GLY A 4 -12.45 -19.56 2.22
C GLY A 4 -13.73 -19.08 1.51
N GLY A 5 -14.74 -19.93 1.34
CA GLY A 5 -15.98 -19.53 0.64
C GLY A 5 -16.80 -18.52 1.43
N THR A 6 -17.05 -18.82 2.71
CA THR A 6 -17.81 -17.95 3.62
C THR A 6 -17.08 -16.64 3.90
N VAL A 7 -15.77 -16.68 4.11
CA VAL A 7 -14.97 -15.49 4.37
C VAL A 7 -14.91 -14.58 3.14
N LEU A 8 -14.75 -15.13 1.93
CA LEU A 8 -14.76 -14.35 0.70
C LEU A 8 -16.11 -13.70 0.44
N GLN A 9 -17.21 -14.43 0.69
CA GLN A 9 -18.55 -13.91 0.55
C GLN A 9 -18.85 -12.79 1.56
N TRP A 10 -18.37 -12.93 2.79
CA TRP A 10 -18.43 -11.88 3.80
C TRP A 10 -17.66 -10.62 3.36
N PHE A 11 -16.44 -10.77 2.83
CA PHE A 11 -15.66 -9.65 2.30
C PHE A 11 -16.36 -8.97 1.12
N SER A 12 -16.93 -9.76 0.20
CA SER A 12 -17.71 -9.22 -0.91
C SER A 12 -18.89 -8.41 -0.40
N SER A 13 -19.66 -8.94 0.56
CA SER A 13 -20.77 -8.23 1.17
C SER A 13 -20.35 -6.94 1.87
N TYR A 14 -19.19 -6.93 2.53
CA TYR A 14 -18.65 -5.74 3.21
C TYR A 14 -18.19 -4.64 2.24
N LEU A 15 -17.73 -5.00 1.04
CA LEU A 15 -17.20 -4.05 0.05
C LEU A 15 -18.25 -3.59 -0.96
N SER A 16 -19.33 -4.36 -1.17
CA SER A 16 -20.39 -4.10 -2.15
C SER A 16 -21.49 -3.16 -1.64
N GLY A 17 -22.18 -2.47 -2.57
CA GLY A 17 -23.39 -1.71 -2.28
C GLY A 17 -23.20 -0.44 -1.44
N ARG A 18 -21.96 0.05 -1.30
CA ARG A 18 -21.64 1.22 -0.47
C ARG A 18 -21.83 2.52 -1.26
N SER A 19 -22.22 3.58 -0.56
CA SER A 19 -22.24 4.95 -1.05
C SER A 19 -21.72 5.92 0.01
N GLN A 20 -21.31 7.11 -0.43
CA GLN A 20 -20.88 8.20 0.43
C GLN A 20 -21.63 9.50 0.09
N LEU A 21 -21.87 10.33 1.09
CA LEU A 21 -22.34 11.70 0.94
C LEU A 21 -21.58 12.58 1.94
N VAL A 22 -21.45 13.87 1.62
CA VAL A 22 -20.76 14.85 2.47
C VAL A 22 -21.76 15.87 2.97
N LEU A 23 -21.66 16.22 4.26
CA LEU A 23 -22.43 17.30 4.88
C LEU A 23 -21.48 18.46 5.20
N VAL A 24 -21.68 19.62 4.60
CA VAL A 24 -20.89 20.84 4.88
C VAL A 24 -21.85 21.99 5.14
N GLY A 25 -21.74 22.65 6.30
CA GLY A 25 -22.58 23.80 6.64
C GLY A 25 -24.09 23.51 6.63
N GLY A 26 -24.50 22.28 6.92
CA GLY A 26 -25.90 21.85 6.89
C GLY A 26 -26.43 21.41 5.52
N GLN A 27 -25.66 21.59 4.44
CA GLN A 27 -26.02 21.15 3.09
C GLN A 27 -25.44 19.75 2.81
N ARG A 28 -26.27 18.85 2.26
CA ARG A 28 -25.88 17.48 1.90
C ARG A 28 -25.55 17.38 0.42
N SER A 29 -24.45 16.71 0.09
CA SER A 29 -24.17 16.32 -1.30
C SER A 29 -25.09 15.20 -1.78
N ILE A 30 -25.16 15.01 -3.09
CA ILE A 30 -25.77 13.82 -3.69
C ILE A 30 -24.96 12.59 -3.24
N SER A 31 -25.67 11.50 -2.91
CA SER A 31 -25.06 10.21 -2.57
C SER A 31 -24.36 9.62 -3.80
N GLN A 32 -23.07 9.31 -3.67
CA GLN A 32 -22.26 8.73 -4.74
C GLN A 32 -21.82 7.30 -4.37
N PRO A 33 -21.90 6.32 -5.29
CA PRO A 33 -21.39 4.97 -5.03
C PRO A 33 -19.91 4.96 -4.68
N LEU A 34 -19.53 4.17 -3.68
CA LEU A 34 -18.15 4.02 -3.22
C LEU A 34 -17.55 2.74 -3.80
N ILE A 35 -16.83 2.89 -4.92
CA ILE A 35 -16.22 1.77 -5.66
C ILE A 35 -14.84 1.34 -5.14
N CYS A 36 -14.24 2.10 -4.23
CA CYS A 36 -12.92 1.80 -3.66
C CYS A 36 -12.78 2.36 -2.24
N GLY A 37 -11.83 1.82 -1.47
CA GLY A 37 -11.60 2.19 -0.07
C GLY A 37 -12.37 1.30 0.91
N VAL A 38 -12.22 1.60 2.20
CA VAL A 38 -12.87 0.90 3.30
C VAL A 38 -13.49 1.92 4.24
N GLN A 39 -14.56 1.57 4.95
CA GLN A 39 -15.11 2.44 5.98
C GLN A 39 -14.07 2.67 7.09
N GLN A 40 -13.77 3.94 7.37
CA GLN A 40 -12.90 4.32 8.48
C GLN A 40 -13.56 3.90 9.80
N GLY A 41 -12.76 3.44 10.77
CA GLY A 41 -13.24 2.97 12.08
C GLY A 41 -13.67 1.50 12.13
N SER A 42 -13.61 0.77 11.01
CA SER A 42 -13.87 -0.67 11.02
C SER A 42 -12.64 -1.48 11.44
N VAL A 43 -12.86 -2.48 12.31
CA VAL A 43 -11.82 -3.42 12.79
C VAL A 43 -11.19 -4.23 11.66
N ILE A 44 -11.90 -4.41 10.53
CA ILE A 44 -11.37 -5.18 9.40
C ILE A 44 -10.58 -4.35 8.38
N SER A 45 -10.67 -3.02 8.46
CA SER A 45 -9.95 -2.12 7.56
C SER A 45 -8.43 -2.36 7.56
N PRO A 46 -7.75 -2.58 8.70
CA PRO A 46 -6.32 -2.94 8.73
C PRO A 46 -6.01 -4.28 8.07
N ILE A 47 -6.88 -5.29 8.24
CA ILE A 47 -6.69 -6.63 7.63
C ILE A 47 -6.79 -6.53 6.11
N LEU A 48 -7.82 -5.82 5.62
CA LEU A 48 -8.01 -5.56 4.19
C LEU A 48 -6.83 -4.77 3.59
N PHE A 49 -6.34 -3.77 4.32
CA PHE A 49 -5.18 -3.01 3.91
C PHE A 49 -3.94 -3.91 3.75
N ASN A 50 -3.64 -4.77 4.73
CA ASN A 50 -2.51 -5.71 4.63
C ASN A 50 -2.65 -6.67 3.44
N ILE A 51 -3.86 -7.15 3.15
CA ILE A 51 -4.10 -8.01 1.98
C ILE A 51 -3.85 -7.24 0.68
N CYS A 52 -4.36 -6.01 0.57
CA CYS A 52 -4.14 -5.16 -0.60
C CYS A 52 -2.65 -4.82 -0.81
N MET A 53 -1.87 -4.71 0.27
CA MET A 53 -0.45 -4.38 0.21
C MET A 53 0.46 -5.59 -0.01
N LYS A 54 -0.05 -6.82 0.06
CA LYS A 54 0.75 -8.05 -0.14
C LYS A 54 1.61 -8.05 -1.42
N PRO A 55 1.13 -7.60 -2.59
CA PRO A 55 1.96 -7.57 -3.81
C PRO A 55 3.18 -6.64 -3.71
N LEU A 56 3.15 -5.63 -2.84
CA LEU A 56 4.28 -4.74 -2.61
C LEU A 56 5.50 -5.52 -2.08
N GLY A 57 5.26 -6.47 -1.17
CA GLY A 57 6.32 -7.32 -0.63
C GLY A 57 6.93 -8.23 -1.69
N GLU A 58 6.14 -8.67 -2.67
CA GLU A 58 6.63 -9.49 -3.78
C GLU A 58 7.51 -8.69 -4.74
N ILE A 59 7.07 -7.47 -5.10
CA ILE A 59 7.85 -6.58 -5.97
C ILE A 59 9.20 -6.25 -5.34
N THR A 60 9.20 -5.84 -4.07
CA THR A 60 10.45 -5.49 -3.37
C THR A 60 11.42 -6.67 -3.28
N ARG A 61 10.91 -7.87 -3.00
CA ARG A 61 11.70 -9.11 -2.97
C ARG A 61 12.34 -9.45 -4.32
N GLN A 62 11.64 -9.20 -5.44
CA GLN A 62 12.19 -9.43 -6.79
C GLN A 62 13.44 -8.57 -7.06
N HIS A 63 13.48 -7.35 -6.52
CA HIS A 63 14.62 -6.45 -6.63
C HIS A 63 15.67 -6.65 -5.53
N ARG A 64 15.56 -7.70 -4.69
CA ARG A 64 16.40 -7.93 -3.50
C ARG A 64 16.38 -6.76 -2.50
N VAL A 65 15.32 -5.96 -2.55
CA VAL A 65 15.06 -4.88 -1.60
C VAL A 65 14.26 -5.45 -0.44
N ARG A 66 14.67 -5.13 0.78
CA ARG A 66 13.90 -5.47 1.98
C ARG A 66 12.89 -4.36 2.23
N PHE A 67 11.76 -4.72 2.81
CA PHE A 67 10.74 -3.75 3.17
C PHE A 67 10.26 -3.98 4.60
N HIS A 68 9.79 -2.90 5.21
CA HIS A 68 9.02 -2.94 6.44
C HIS A 68 7.77 -2.13 6.20
N GLN A 69 6.63 -2.65 6.63
CA GLN A 69 5.35 -1.97 6.47
C GLN A 69 4.65 -1.86 7.82
N TYR A 70 4.27 -0.64 8.16
CA TYR A 70 3.41 -0.33 9.27
C TYR A 70 2.31 0.60 8.78
N THR A 71 1.08 0.07 8.68
CA THR A 71 -0.05 0.77 8.06
C THR A 71 0.33 1.35 6.69
N ASP A 72 -0.03 2.60 6.41
CA ASP A 72 0.33 3.37 5.21
C ASP A 72 1.82 3.69 5.08
N ASN A 73 2.62 3.54 6.13
CA ASN A 73 4.06 3.78 6.07
C ASN A 73 4.79 2.52 5.58
N THR A 74 5.49 2.65 4.46
CA THR A 74 6.37 1.60 3.93
C THR A 74 7.79 2.13 3.88
N GLN A 75 8.71 1.40 4.50
CA GLN A 75 10.14 1.64 4.42
C GLN A 75 10.78 0.60 3.50
N LEU A 76 11.60 1.06 2.56
CA LEU A 76 12.40 0.21 1.66
C LEU A 76 13.86 0.39 2.03
N TYR A 77 14.60 -0.71 2.16
CA TYR A 77 16.01 -0.67 2.51
C TYR A 77 16.80 -1.82 1.86
N ILE A 78 18.06 -1.53 1.57
CA ILE A 78 19.03 -2.49 1.03
C ILE A 78 20.22 -2.52 1.97
N PHE A 79 20.73 -3.73 2.23
CA PHE A 79 22.07 -3.93 2.78
C PHE A 79 22.93 -4.46 1.65
N THR A 80 23.91 -3.66 1.19
CA THR A 80 24.83 -4.09 0.14
C THR A 80 26.28 -3.82 0.56
N PRO A 81 27.21 -4.78 0.33
CA PRO A 81 28.64 -4.52 0.42
C PRO A 81 29.18 -3.77 -0.82
N GLY A 82 28.33 -3.57 -1.85
CA GLY A 82 28.67 -2.90 -3.11
C GLY A 82 28.75 -1.38 -2.99
N SER A 83 28.95 -0.72 -4.14
CA SER A 83 29.08 0.74 -4.20
C SER A 83 27.75 1.46 -3.96
N LEU A 84 27.79 2.76 -3.64
CA LEU A 84 26.56 3.58 -3.60
C LEU A 84 25.77 3.46 -4.90
N ALA A 85 26.49 3.57 -6.02
CA ALA A 85 25.88 3.70 -7.33
C ALA A 85 24.99 2.47 -7.61
N GLU A 86 25.48 1.28 -7.27
CA GLU A 86 24.71 0.04 -7.35
C GLU A 86 23.50 0.06 -6.42
N ALA A 87 23.65 0.52 -5.18
CA ALA A 87 22.55 0.61 -4.23
C ALA A 87 21.43 1.55 -4.71
N VAL A 88 21.81 2.71 -5.25
CA VAL A 88 20.89 3.71 -5.81
C VAL A 88 20.19 3.15 -7.04
N ASP A 89 20.92 2.48 -7.93
CA ASP A 89 20.34 1.90 -9.14
C ASP A 89 19.31 0.80 -8.81
N VAL A 90 19.65 -0.12 -7.89
CA VAL A 90 18.71 -1.19 -7.46
C VAL A 90 17.47 -0.60 -6.78
N MET A 91 17.65 0.38 -5.88
CA MET A 91 16.52 1.06 -5.23
C MET A 91 15.66 1.83 -6.24
N GLY A 92 16.27 2.49 -7.22
CA GLY A 92 15.57 3.23 -8.27
C GLY A 92 14.65 2.33 -9.10
N HIS A 93 15.18 1.19 -9.57
CA HIS A 93 14.40 0.19 -10.29
C HIS A 93 13.25 -0.38 -9.44
N CYS A 94 13.52 -0.69 -8.16
CA CYS A 94 12.49 -1.16 -7.24
C CYS A 94 11.39 -0.12 -7.02
N LEU A 95 11.76 1.14 -6.80
CA LEU A 95 10.81 2.22 -6.54
C LEU A 95 9.91 2.48 -7.75
N GLU A 96 10.46 2.39 -8.97
CA GLU A 96 9.68 2.53 -10.20
C GLU A 96 8.67 1.39 -10.36
N ALA A 97 9.08 0.14 -10.10
CA ALA A 97 8.16 -1.01 -10.11
C ALA A 97 7.02 -0.84 -9.08
N VAL A 98 7.34 -0.37 -7.88
CA VAL A 98 6.36 -0.04 -6.83
C VAL A 98 5.41 1.06 -7.29
N ARG A 99 5.93 2.15 -7.89
CA ARG A 99 5.14 3.28 -8.39
C ARG A 99 4.15 2.84 -9.47
N VAL A 100 4.59 2.03 -10.43
CA VAL A 100 3.73 1.47 -11.49
C VAL A 100 2.64 0.60 -10.90
N TRP A 101 2.97 -0.28 -9.95
CA TRP A 101 1.98 -1.13 -9.27
C TRP A 101 0.96 -0.29 -8.49
N MET A 102 1.41 0.70 -7.72
CA MET A 102 0.51 1.58 -6.96
C MET A 102 -0.46 2.30 -7.90
N GLY A 103 0.03 2.85 -9.02
CA GLY A 103 -0.80 3.52 -10.02
C GLY A 103 -1.89 2.61 -10.59
N ARG A 104 -1.57 1.35 -10.88
CA ARG A 104 -2.55 0.33 -11.33
C ARG A 104 -3.59 -0.02 -10.27
N ASN A 105 -3.23 0.08 -8.98
CA ASN A 105 -4.09 -0.25 -7.85
C ASN A 105 -4.78 0.99 -7.23
N ARG A 106 -4.79 2.13 -7.93
CA ARG A 106 -5.37 3.42 -7.45
C ARG A 106 -4.77 3.91 -6.13
N LEU A 107 -3.53 3.50 -5.85
CA LEU A 107 -2.71 4.01 -4.77
C LEU A 107 -1.74 5.04 -5.34
N ARG A 108 -1.25 5.94 -4.48
CA ARG A 108 -0.29 6.96 -4.88
C ARG A 108 0.87 6.98 -3.90
N LEU A 109 2.08 6.73 -4.41
CA LEU A 109 3.31 7.00 -3.69
C LEU A 109 3.36 8.50 -3.39
N ASN A 110 3.72 8.89 -2.16
CA ASN A 110 3.83 10.29 -1.77
C ASN A 110 5.30 10.72 -1.78
N PRO A 111 5.80 11.38 -2.85
CA PRO A 111 7.21 11.69 -2.97
C PRO A 111 7.66 12.73 -1.94
N SER A 112 6.78 13.65 -1.52
CA SER A 112 7.14 14.69 -0.55
C SER A 112 7.32 14.16 0.87
N LYS A 113 6.85 12.94 1.14
CA LYS A 113 7.10 12.23 2.40
C LYS A 113 8.13 11.11 2.26
N THR A 114 8.67 10.89 1.05
CA THR A 114 9.62 9.81 0.80
C THR A 114 11.03 10.36 1.01
N GLU A 115 11.67 9.94 2.10
CA GLU A 115 13.06 10.32 2.42
C GLU A 115 14.03 9.18 2.10
N TRP A 116 15.27 9.54 1.78
CA TRP A 116 16.36 8.61 1.53
C TRP A 116 17.43 8.78 2.61
N LEU A 117 17.81 7.68 3.26
CA LEU A 117 18.85 7.66 4.28
C LEU A 117 19.94 6.67 3.87
N TRP A 118 21.19 7.12 3.91
CA TRP A 118 22.37 6.28 3.78
C TRP A 118 22.98 6.05 5.16
N PHE A 119 23.24 4.79 5.54
CA PHE A 119 24.13 4.44 6.65
C PHE A 119 25.43 3.77 6.15
N PRO A 120 26.60 4.41 6.29
CA PRO A 120 27.87 3.77 5.95
C PRO A 120 28.17 2.70 7.01
N ALA A 121 28.82 1.60 6.60
CA ALA A 121 29.28 0.61 7.57
C ALA A 121 30.21 1.28 8.59
N SER A 122 29.85 1.21 9.87
CA SER A 122 30.75 1.62 10.96
C SER A 122 31.94 0.67 10.95
N ARG A 123 33.15 1.21 10.85
CA ARG A 123 34.39 0.45 11.09
C ARG A 123 34.47 0.02 12.54
#